data_AF-A0AAW1SYV2-F1
#
_entry.id   AF-A0AAW1SYV2-F1
#
_cell.length_a   1.000
_cell.length_b   1.000
_cell.length_c   1.000
_cell.angle_alpha   90.00
_cell.angle_beta   90.00
_cell.angle_gamma   90.00
#
_symmetry.space_group_name_H-M   'P 1'
#
loop_
_entity.id
_entity.type
_entity.pdbx_description
1 polymer ?
#
loop_
_entity_poly.entity_id
_entity_poly.type
_entity_poly.pdbx_seq_one_letter_code
_entity_poly.pdbx_strand_id
1 'polypeptide(L)'
;MRQLSISSSRWAVTPSKAQNQPSFPTQSVHLLEPFRPNSHSKRHSSCGAGGPGPLLPNDQSARTLAALRLLGIDQSESKSAVRAAYVKKMKILHPDVNPDLDTTEEAIAIVAAYKHILAVHSEDDLVEIDVFEVPEAEPTELFINPFGCNADPLEWRQLQVAGRSQSDPEAALLAAGVSCSSSAILWLSPAQLAIVEQDLAEMDITLNSELTAWVLADRLGRARFVNGRFS
;
A
#
# COMPACT_ATOMS: atom_id res chain seq x y z
N MET A 1 -45.91 -7.01 -29.00
CA MET A 1 -45.05 -7.28 -27.84
C MET A 1 -44.07 -8.38 -28.24
N ARG A 2 -42.81 -8.04 -28.54
CA ARG A 2 -41.76 -9.01 -28.87
C ARG A 2 -40.88 -9.16 -27.63
N GLN A 3 -40.87 -10.34 -27.02
CA GLN A 3 -39.91 -10.69 -25.99
C GLN A 3 -38.55 -10.94 -26.66
N LEU A 4 -37.53 -10.20 -26.22
CA LEU A 4 -36.13 -10.50 -26.54
C LEU A 4 -35.61 -11.45 -25.47
N SER A 5 -35.35 -12.68 -25.89
CA SER A 5 -34.63 -13.68 -25.10
C SER A 5 -33.15 -13.29 -25.09
N ILE A 6 -32.62 -12.94 -23.92
CA ILE A 6 -31.19 -12.71 -23.72
C ILE A 6 -30.55 -14.08 -23.51
N SER A 7 -29.85 -14.55 -24.54
CA SER A 7 -29.08 -15.78 -24.51
C SER A 7 -27.72 -15.47 -23.88
N SER A 8 -27.55 -15.85 -22.61
CA SER A 8 -26.25 -15.80 -21.92
C SER A 8 -25.38 -16.93 -22.48
N SER A 9 -24.55 -16.60 -23.46
CA SER A 9 -23.55 -17.51 -24.01
C SER A 9 -22.34 -17.48 -23.08
N ARG A 10 -22.15 -18.57 -22.33
CA ARG A 10 -21.01 -18.81 -21.45
C ARG A 10 -19.85 -19.34 -22.30
N TRP A 11 -18.71 -18.66 -22.27
CA TRP A 11 -17.58 -18.92 -23.16
C TRP A 11 -16.76 -20.09 -22.61
N ALA A 12 -16.63 -21.15 -23.40
CA ALA A 12 -15.92 -22.35 -23.01
C ALA A 12 -14.43 -22.24 -23.32
N VAL A 13 -13.61 -22.07 -22.28
CA VAL A 13 -12.15 -22.22 -22.38
C VAL A 13 -11.82 -23.71 -22.20
N THR A 14 -11.17 -24.31 -23.19
CA THR A 14 -10.66 -25.68 -23.10
C THR A 14 -9.20 -25.66 -22.63
N PRO A 15 -8.80 -26.46 -21.62
CA PRO A 15 -7.41 -26.53 -21.19
C PRO A 15 -6.60 -27.51 -22.05
N SER A 16 -5.54 -27.01 -22.68
CA SER A 16 -4.52 -27.81 -23.35
C SER A 16 -3.39 -28.20 -22.39
N LYS A 17 -2.71 -29.30 -22.73
CA LYS A 17 -1.94 -30.22 -21.89
C LYS A 17 -0.44 -29.98 -22.06
N ALA A 18 0.32 -29.79 -20.96
CA ALA A 18 1.78 -29.98 -20.85
C ALA A 18 2.12 -29.89 -19.34
N GLN A 19 2.60 -30.88 -18.59
CA GLN A 19 3.70 -31.85 -18.71
C GLN A 19 5.11 -31.24 -18.48
N ASN A 20 5.76 -31.77 -17.44
CA ASN A 20 7.16 -31.65 -16.97
C ASN A 20 7.54 -30.52 -15.99
N GLN A 21 7.66 -30.89 -14.71
CA GLN A 21 8.59 -30.26 -13.76
C GLN A 21 9.63 -31.29 -13.28
N PRO A 22 10.93 -30.94 -13.23
CA PRO A 22 11.92 -31.69 -12.49
C PRO A 22 11.99 -31.24 -11.02
N SER A 23 12.12 -32.25 -10.16
CA SER A 23 12.29 -32.21 -8.72
C SER A 23 13.68 -31.73 -8.28
N PHE A 24 13.75 -30.90 -7.24
CA PHE A 24 14.97 -30.66 -6.45
C PHE A 24 14.64 -30.47 -4.95
N PRO A 25 15.61 -30.73 -4.06
CA PRO A 25 15.36 -31.37 -2.77
C PRO A 25 15.16 -30.42 -1.59
N THR A 26 14.39 -30.92 -0.63
CA THR A 26 14.22 -30.45 0.74
C THR A 26 15.56 -30.31 1.46
N GLN A 27 15.88 -29.10 1.93
CA GLN A 27 16.86 -28.89 2.99
C GLN A 27 16.22 -28.23 4.20
N SER A 28 16.27 -28.98 5.30
CA SER A 28 15.89 -28.62 6.65
C SER A 28 16.79 -27.50 7.17
N VAL A 29 16.19 -26.44 7.74
CA VAL A 29 16.93 -25.46 8.53
C VAL A 29 16.45 -25.54 9.97
N HIS A 30 17.40 -25.84 10.85
CA HIS A 30 17.23 -25.99 12.29
C HIS A 30 16.70 -24.71 12.95
N LEU A 31 15.61 -24.85 13.71
CA LEU A 31 15.16 -23.90 14.72
C LEU A 31 16.23 -23.76 15.82
N LEU A 32 16.73 -22.55 16.03
CA LEU A 32 17.49 -22.17 17.22
C LEU A 32 16.54 -21.43 18.19
N GLU A 33 16.33 -22.04 19.36
CA GLU A 33 15.62 -21.48 20.50
C GLU A 33 16.32 -20.25 21.08
N PRO A 34 15.58 -19.24 21.60
CA PRO A 34 16.14 -18.30 22.55
C PRO A 34 15.89 -18.71 24.00
N PHE A 35 17.02 -18.90 24.70
CA PHE A 35 17.32 -18.67 26.11
C PHE A 35 16.16 -18.34 27.08
N ARG A 36 15.97 -19.24 28.06
CA ARG A 36 15.35 -18.96 29.37
C ARG A 36 16.32 -18.24 30.31
N PRO A 37 15.81 -17.34 31.16
CA PRO A 37 16.24 -17.30 32.55
C PRO A 37 15.09 -17.58 33.51
N ASN A 38 15.36 -18.50 34.44
CA ASN A 38 14.56 -18.79 35.60
C ASN A 38 15.01 -17.88 36.76
N SER A 39 14.08 -17.31 37.54
CA SER A 39 14.08 -17.37 39.01
C SER A 39 13.06 -16.41 39.65
N HIS A 40 12.06 -17.03 40.27
CA HIS A 40 11.47 -16.73 41.58
C HIS A 40 11.50 -15.29 42.14
N SER A 41 10.31 -14.72 42.39
CA SER A 41 9.99 -14.19 43.72
C SER A 41 8.48 -14.14 44.02
N LYS A 42 8.19 -14.15 45.32
CA LYS A 42 6.96 -14.50 46.03
C LYS A 42 5.97 -13.32 46.21
N ARG A 43 4.66 -13.69 46.22
CA ARG A 43 3.51 -13.14 47.01
C ARG A 43 3.12 -11.67 46.70
N HIS A 44 1.86 -11.26 46.63
CA HIS A 44 0.80 -11.36 47.64
C HIS A 44 -0.61 -11.20 47.02
N SER A 45 -1.59 -11.59 47.83
CA SER A 45 -3.05 -11.48 47.76
C SER A 45 -3.67 -10.26 47.07
N SER A 46 -4.87 -10.48 46.52
CA SER A 46 -6.14 -9.88 46.99
C SER A 46 -7.07 -9.45 45.85
N CYS A 47 -8.26 -10.07 45.90
CA CYS A 47 -9.56 -9.71 45.34
C CYS A 47 -9.80 -8.21 45.05
N GLY A 48 -10.56 -7.92 43.99
CA GLY A 48 -11.55 -6.84 44.04
C GLY A 48 -11.76 -6.03 42.76
N ALA A 49 -13.00 -6.11 42.26
CA ALA A 49 -13.74 -5.09 41.51
C ALA A 49 -13.29 -4.75 40.08
N GLY A 50 -14.04 -5.32 39.13
CA GLY A 50 -14.19 -4.76 37.79
C GLY A 50 -14.91 -3.41 37.82
N GLY A 51 -14.31 -2.45 37.14
CA GLY A 51 -14.94 -1.23 36.67
C GLY A 51 -14.37 -0.91 35.28
N PRO A 52 -15.18 -0.40 34.33
CA PRO A 52 -14.68 -0.03 33.02
C PRO A 52 -13.86 1.26 33.16
N GLY A 53 -12.54 1.12 33.16
CA GLY A 53 -11.62 2.26 33.07
C GLY A 53 -11.73 2.94 31.71
N PRO A 54 -11.68 4.28 31.62
CA PRO A 54 -11.63 4.99 30.35
C PRO A 54 -10.43 4.52 29.53
N LEU A 55 -10.63 4.37 28.21
CA LEU A 55 -9.59 4.03 27.23
C LEU A 55 -8.36 4.94 27.44
N LEU A 56 -7.30 4.38 28.02
CA LEU A 56 -6.02 5.06 28.13
C LEU A 56 -5.48 5.27 26.71
N PRO A 57 -5.01 6.47 26.36
CA PRO A 57 -4.33 6.69 25.09
C PRO A 57 -3.09 5.79 25.05
N ASN A 58 -2.93 5.06 23.93
CA ASN A 58 -1.82 4.15 23.65
C ASN A 58 -0.49 4.71 24.21
N ASP A 59 0.29 3.90 24.94
CA ASP A 59 1.53 4.31 25.61
C ASP A 59 2.49 5.07 24.68
N GLN A 60 2.43 4.77 23.38
CA GLN A 60 3.21 5.42 22.33
C GLN A 60 2.77 6.88 22.05
N SER A 61 1.47 7.17 22.08
CA SER A 61 0.92 8.52 21.87
C SER A 61 1.30 9.44 23.03
N ALA A 62 1.21 8.94 24.27
CA ALA A 62 1.62 9.69 25.46
C ALA A 62 3.12 10.03 25.46
N ARG A 63 3.99 9.08 25.03
CA ARG A 63 5.43 9.31 24.88
C ARG A 63 5.77 10.31 23.78
N THR A 64 5.04 10.26 22.66
CA THR A 64 5.21 11.22 21.55
C THR A 64 4.81 12.63 21.96
N LEU A 65 3.69 12.79 22.68
CA LEU A 65 3.27 14.08 23.23
C LEU A 65 4.27 14.63 24.27
N ALA A 66 4.85 13.77 25.10
CA ALA A 66 5.91 14.18 26.02
C ALA A 66 7.18 14.65 25.28
N ALA A 67 7.57 13.96 24.20
CA ALA A 67 8.70 14.35 23.36
C ALA A 67 8.45 15.68 22.63
N LEU A 68 7.23 15.93 22.13
CA LEU A 68 6.85 17.18 21.48
C LEU A 68 6.88 18.36 22.47
N ARG A 69 6.39 18.14 23.70
CA ARG A 69 6.50 19.11 24.79
C ARG A 69 7.96 19.43 25.16
N LEU A 70 8.86 18.44 25.13
CA LEU A 70 10.29 18.66 25.33
C LEU A 70 10.91 19.53 24.23
N LEU A 71 10.39 19.48 23.00
CA LEU A 71 10.78 20.39 21.91
C LEU A 71 10.05 21.75 21.97
N GLY A 72 9.02 21.87 22.80
CA GLY A 72 8.20 23.09 22.94
C GLY A 72 7.15 23.24 21.83
N ILE A 73 6.68 22.12 21.27
CA ILE A 73 5.64 22.07 20.24
C ILE A 73 4.39 21.43 20.86
N ASP A 74 3.22 22.00 20.65
CA ASP A 74 2.00 21.57 21.36
C ASP A 74 1.31 20.35 20.73
N GLN A 75 1.35 20.16 19.40
CA GLN A 75 0.82 18.98 18.70
C GLN A 75 1.55 18.72 17.37
N SER A 76 1.30 17.56 16.75
CA SER A 76 1.90 17.03 15.50
C SER A 76 1.97 18.05 14.35
N GLU A 77 2.99 18.89 14.35
CA GLU A 77 3.34 19.75 13.22
C GLU A 77 4.21 18.99 12.20
N SER A 78 4.24 19.47 10.96
CA SER A 78 5.10 18.94 9.88
C SER A 78 6.55 18.68 10.32
N LYS A 79 7.24 17.70 9.70
CA LYS A 79 8.66 17.40 9.96
C LYS A 79 9.58 18.62 9.91
N SER A 80 9.25 19.61 9.06
CA SER A 80 9.98 20.89 8.97
C SER A 80 9.90 21.70 10.27
N ALA A 81 8.76 21.70 10.95
CA ALA A 81 8.58 22.44 12.20
C ALA A 81 9.29 21.75 13.36
N VAL A 82 9.23 20.42 13.44
CA VAL A 82 10.00 19.61 14.41
C VAL A 82 11.50 19.86 14.26
N ARG A 83 12.01 19.90 13.02
CA ARG A 83 13.40 20.24 12.71
C ARG A 83 13.76 21.67 13.12
N ALA A 84 12.90 22.65 12.81
CA ALA A 84 13.14 24.04 13.15
C ALA A 84 13.21 24.26 14.67
N ALA A 85 12.31 23.62 15.42
CA ALA A 85 12.31 23.66 16.88
C ALA A 85 13.55 22.99 17.50
N TYR A 86 13.94 21.82 16.97
CA TYR A 86 15.17 21.14 17.36
C TYR A 86 16.41 22.03 17.16
N VAL A 87 16.56 22.61 15.97
CA VAL A 87 17.67 23.52 15.65
C VAL A 87 17.66 24.76 16.57
N LYS A 88 16.48 25.33 16.83
CA LYS A 88 16.34 26.48 17.72
C LYS A 88 16.77 26.16 19.15
N LYS A 89 16.36 25.01 19.70
CA LYS A 89 16.77 24.58 21.05
C LYS A 89 18.26 24.22 21.11
N MET A 90 18.78 23.51 20.12
CA MET A 90 20.20 23.11 20.11
C MET A 90 21.14 24.31 19.95
N LYS A 91 20.69 25.39 19.28
CA LYS A 91 21.42 26.67 19.22
C LYS A 91 21.50 27.37 20.58
N ILE A 92 20.49 27.20 21.44
CA ILE A 92 20.44 27.82 22.77
C ILE A 92 21.26 26.99 23.78
N LEU A 93 21.30 25.67 23.60
CA LEU A 93 21.99 24.72 24.47
C LEU A 93 23.43 24.41 24.02
N HIS A 94 23.97 25.17 23.06
CA HIS A 94 25.34 24.94 22.61
C HIS A 94 26.32 25.44 23.69
N PRO A 95 27.34 24.65 24.08
CA PRO A 95 28.31 25.04 25.10
C PRO A 95 29.09 26.32 24.75
N ASP A 96 29.25 26.64 23.45
CA ASP A 96 29.84 27.92 23.02
C ASP A 96 28.93 29.14 23.29
N VAL A 97 27.64 28.94 23.53
CA VAL A 97 26.64 29.99 23.78
C VAL A 97 26.32 30.11 25.27
N ASN A 98 26.35 29.00 26.02
CA ASN A 98 26.12 28.97 27.46
C ASN A 98 27.22 28.14 28.17
N PRO A 99 28.41 28.72 28.39
CA PRO A 99 29.55 28.01 28.97
C PRO A 99 29.40 27.69 30.48
N ASP A 100 28.46 28.34 31.18
CA ASP A 100 28.27 28.22 32.64
C ASP A 100 27.16 27.24 33.05
N LEU A 101 26.40 26.68 32.10
CA LEU A 101 25.29 25.77 32.35
C LEU A 101 25.62 24.37 31.83
N ASP A 102 25.53 23.36 32.69
CA ASP A 102 25.62 21.94 32.31
C ASP A 102 24.34 21.52 31.56
N THR A 103 24.24 21.99 30.32
CA THR A 103 23.11 21.76 29.40
C THR A 103 23.20 20.40 28.72
N THR A 104 24.17 19.56 29.11
CA THR A 104 24.47 18.27 28.49
C THR A 104 23.30 17.29 28.63
N GLU A 105 22.69 17.22 29.82
CA GLU A 105 21.52 16.35 30.05
C GLU A 105 20.29 16.81 29.25
N GLU A 106 20.05 18.12 29.17
CA GLU A 106 18.95 18.70 28.39
C GLU A 106 19.15 18.49 26.88
N ALA A 107 20.38 18.65 26.39
CA ALA A 107 20.72 18.40 24.99
C ALA A 107 20.51 16.91 24.62
N ILE A 108 20.92 15.97 25.49
CA ILE A 108 20.69 14.54 25.31
C ILE A 108 19.20 14.23 25.27
N ALA A 109 18.41 14.80 26.19
CA ALA A 109 16.96 14.62 26.23
C ALA A 109 16.27 15.16 24.96
N ILE A 110 16.71 16.30 24.43
CA ILE A 110 16.18 16.90 23.20
C ILE A 110 16.56 16.07 21.96
N VAL A 111 17.78 15.56 21.89
CA VAL A 111 18.21 14.64 20.83
C VAL A 111 17.39 13.35 20.85
N ALA A 112 17.15 12.79 22.03
CA ALA A 112 16.34 11.58 22.20
C ALA A 112 14.87 11.83 21.79
N ALA A 113 14.29 12.96 22.20
CA ALA A 113 12.93 13.37 21.82
C ALA A 113 12.78 13.55 20.30
N TYR A 114 13.73 14.25 19.66
CA TYR A 114 13.75 14.45 18.22
C TYR A 114 13.84 13.12 17.45
N LYS A 115 14.73 12.20 17.87
CA LYS A 115 14.85 10.87 17.27
C LYS A 115 13.58 10.04 17.43
N HIS A 116 12.92 10.11 18.59
CA HIS A 116 11.67 9.40 18.83
C HIS A 116 10.54 9.89 17.91
N ILE A 117 10.39 11.22 17.79
CA ILE A 117 9.38 11.83 16.92
C ILE A 117 9.65 11.52 15.44
N LEU A 118 10.92 11.53 15.01
CA LEU A 118 11.28 11.14 13.64
C LEU A 118 10.99 9.67 13.34
N ALA A 119 11.20 8.76 14.30
CA ALA A 119 10.91 7.34 14.13
C ALA A 119 9.39 7.08 14.00
N VAL A 120 8.58 7.82 14.76
CA VAL A 120 7.11 7.76 14.63
C VAL A 120 6.66 8.36 13.30
N HIS A 121 7.18 9.54 12.92
CA HIS A 121 6.89 10.14 11.62
C HIS A 121 7.55 9.42 10.43
N SER A 122 8.49 8.50 10.62
CA SER A 122 8.99 7.68 9.50
C SER A 122 8.05 6.54 9.15
N GLU A 123 7.22 6.10 10.09
CA GLU A 123 6.14 5.15 9.81
C GLU A 123 4.93 5.86 9.18
N ASP A 124 4.67 7.11 9.56
CA ASP A 124 3.62 7.96 8.96
C ASP A 124 4.01 8.61 7.61
N ASP A 125 5.31 8.81 7.33
CA ASP A 125 5.81 9.39 6.07
C ASP A 125 6.44 8.32 5.14
N LEU A 126 5.95 7.09 5.16
CA LEU A 126 5.85 6.39 3.89
C LEU A 126 4.78 7.15 3.10
N VAL A 127 5.17 8.29 2.51
CA VAL A 127 4.37 8.92 1.47
C VAL A 127 4.24 7.84 0.41
N GLU A 128 3.09 7.17 0.38
CA GLU A 128 2.78 6.17 -0.61
C GLU A 128 2.83 6.91 -1.95
N ILE A 129 3.97 6.78 -2.63
CA ILE A 129 4.17 7.42 -3.93
C ILE A 129 3.14 6.78 -4.84
N ASP A 130 2.18 7.58 -5.28
CA ASP A 130 1.14 7.10 -6.15
C ASP A 130 1.80 6.58 -7.44
N VAL A 131 1.66 5.27 -7.68
CA VAL A 131 2.23 4.58 -8.83
C VAL A 131 1.68 5.13 -10.15
N PHE A 132 0.55 5.84 -10.12
CA PHE A 132 -0.04 6.54 -11.26
C PHE A 132 0.56 7.94 -11.48
N GLU A 133 1.34 8.47 -10.54
CA GLU A 133 2.12 9.71 -10.70
C GLU A 133 3.59 9.44 -11.04
N VAL A 134 4.21 8.50 -10.31
CA VAL A 134 5.58 8.05 -10.52
C VAL A 134 5.57 6.52 -10.62
N PRO A 135 5.75 5.95 -11.83
CA PRO A 135 5.66 4.52 -12.04
C PRO A 135 6.91 3.86 -11.47
N GLU A 136 6.73 2.67 -10.89
CA GLU A 136 7.85 1.92 -10.29
C GLU A 136 8.76 1.30 -11.36
N ALA A 137 8.19 0.90 -12.50
CA ALA A 137 8.90 0.27 -13.60
C ALA A 137 8.31 0.65 -14.97
N GLU A 138 8.97 0.22 -16.04
CA GLU A 138 8.49 0.36 -17.41
C GLU A 138 7.14 -0.37 -17.61
N PRO A 139 6.24 0.18 -18.44
CA PRO A 139 4.93 -0.41 -18.70
C PRO A 139 5.04 -1.62 -19.63
N THR A 140 5.30 -2.81 -19.06
CA THR A 140 5.44 -4.07 -19.81
C THR A 140 4.23 -4.99 -19.69
N GLU A 141 3.27 -4.68 -18.83
CA GLU A 141 2.12 -5.55 -18.57
C GLU A 141 0.90 -5.12 -19.37
N LEU A 142 0.34 -6.06 -20.14
CA LEU A 142 -0.87 -5.82 -20.91
C LEU A 142 -2.10 -5.79 -19.99
N PHE A 143 -2.87 -4.72 -20.10
CA PHE A 143 -4.16 -4.55 -19.45
C PHE A 143 -5.24 -4.18 -20.47
N ILE A 144 -6.41 -4.82 -20.37
CA ILE A 144 -7.59 -4.46 -21.16
C ILE A 144 -8.65 -3.88 -20.26
N ASN A 145 -9.02 -2.63 -20.51
CA ASN A 145 -10.12 -1.96 -19.81
C ASN A 145 -11.46 -2.57 -20.23
N PRO A 146 -12.19 -3.26 -19.34
CA PRO A 146 -13.46 -3.88 -19.68
C PRO A 146 -14.54 -2.87 -20.09
N PHE A 147 -14.49 -1.65 -19.56
CA PHE A 147 -15.45 -0.57 -19.88
C PHE A 147 -15.24 0.04 -21.27
N GLY A 148 -14.11 -0.27 -21.92
CA GLY A 148 -13.82 0.13 -23.29
C GLY A 148 -14.15 -0.93 -24.33
N CYS A 149 -14.78 -2.03 -23.93
CA CYS A 149 -15.09 -3.20 -24.76
C CYS A 149 -16.60 -3.48 -24.79
N ASN A 150 -17.07 -4.22 -25.79
CA ASN A 150 -18.46 -4.70 -25.86
C ASN A 150 -18.73 -5.94 -24.97
N ALA A 151 -18.02 -6.06 -23.84
CA ALA A 151 -18.12 -7.18 -22.92
C ALA A 151 -18.78 -6.74 -21.61
N ASP A 152 -19.31 -7.69 -20.84
CA ASP A 152 -19.76 -7.43 -19.48
C ASP A 152 -18.54 -7.10 -18.60
N PRO A 153 -18.52 -5.97 -17.85
CA PRO A 153 -17.42 -5.66 -16.94
C PRO A 153 -17.11 -6.75 -15.92
N LEU A 154 -18.09 -7.54 -15.52
CA LEU A 154 -17.88 -8.67 -14.60
C LEU A 154 -17.11 -9.84 -15.24
N GLU A 155 -16.95 -9.85 -16.57
CA GLU A 155 -16.14 -10.83 -17.29
C GLU A 155 -14.69 -10.35 -17.53
N TRP A 156 -14.24 -9.30 -16.83
CA TRP A 156 -12.93 -8.68 -17.01
C TRP A 156 -11.75 -9.67 -16.94
N ARG A 157 -11.84 -10.73 -16.12
CA ARG A 157 -10.78 -11.77 -16.02
C ARG A 157 -10.62 -12.54 -17.32
N GLN A 158 -11.75 -12.91 -17.94
CA GLN A 158 -11.77 -13.64 -19.20
C GLN A 158 -11.23 -12.76 -20.32
N LEU A 159 -11.55 -11.46 -20.27
CA LEU A 159 -11.02 -10.45 -21.17
C LEU A 159 -9.48 -10.34 -21.07
N GLN A 160 -8.92 -10.31 -19.85
CA GLN A 160 -7.46 -10.30 -19.68
C GLN A 160 -6.81 -11.56 -20.27
N VAL A 161 -7.39 -12.74 -20.00
CA VAL A 161 -6.87 -14.02 -20.52
C VAL A 161 -6.90 -14.04 -22.04
N ALA A 162 -8.00 -13.59 -22.66
CA ALA A 162 -8.12 -13.52 -24.11
C ALA A 162 -7.08 -12.58 -24.71
N GLY A 163 -6.92 -11.37 -24.17
CA GLY A 163 -5.93 -10.40 -24.66
C GLY A 163 -4.49 -10.85 -24.53
N ARG A 164 -4.14 -11.49 -23.41
CA ARG A 164 -2.79 -11.97 -23.13
C ARG A 164 -2.46 -13.30 -23.85
N SER A 165 -3.42 -13.89 -24.56
CA SER A 165 -3.23 -15.19 -25.21
C SER A 165 -2.38 -15.15 -26.49
N GLN A 166 -2.25 -13.97 -27.12
CA GLN A 166 -1.47 -13.80 -28.34
C GLN A 166 -0.61 -12.53 -28.28
N SER A 167 0.35 -12.43 -29.20
CA SER A 167 1.20 -11.24 -29.34
C SER A 167 0.43 -10.00 -29.82
N ASP A 168 -0.66 -10.21 -30.56
CA ASP A 168 -1.57 -9.15 -31.00
C ASP A 168 -2.88 -9.22 -30.19
N PRO A 169 -3.04 -8.35 -29.17
CA PRO A 169 -4.21 -8.40 -28.30
C PRO A 169 -5.50 -8.02 -29.03
N GLU A 170 -5.44 -7.15 -30.04
CA GLU A 170 -6.63 -6.72 -30.78
C GLU A 170 -7.16 -7.87 -31.65
N ALA A 171 -6.27 -8.55 -32.36
CA ALA A 171 -6.64 -9.75 -33.12
C ALA A 171 -7.14 -10.88 -32.20
N ALA A 172 -6.53 -11.07 -31.03
CA ALA A 172 -6.96 -12.07 -30.05
C ALA A 172 -8.38 -11.81 -29.54
N LEU A 173 -8.70 -10.56 -29.20
CA LEU A 173 -10.03 -10.15 -28.75
C LEU A 173 -11.06 -10.30 -29.86
N LEU A 174 -10.73 -9.90 -31.09
CA LEU A 174 -11.61 -10.08 -32.24
C LEU A 174 -11.88 -11.55 -32.55
N ALA A 175 -10.87 -12.42 -32.44
CA ALA A 175 -11.01 -13.87 -32.60
C ALA A 175 -11.91 -14.48 -31.51
N ALA A 176 -11.88 -13.90 -30.30
CA ALA A 176 -12.80 -14.24 -29.23
C ALA A 176 -14.22 -13.69 -29.50
N GLY A 177 -14.38 -12.67 -30.35
CA GLY A 177 -15.66 -12.03 -30.64
C GLY A 177 -15.91 -10.76 -29.82
N VAL A 178 -14.87 -10.24 -29.16
CA VAL A 178 -14.92 -9.00 -28.39
C VAL A 178 -14.39 -7.86 -29.25
N SER A 179 -15.16 -6.77 -29.33
CA SER A 179 -14.71 -5.52 -29.94
C SER A 179 -14.37 -4.50 -28.85
N CYS A 180 -13.19 -3.91 -28.91
CA CYS A 180 -12.75 -2.88 -27.97
C CYS A 180 -12.32 -1.61 -28.70
N SER A 181 -12.44 -0.46 -28.03
CA SER A 181 -11.77 0.76 -28.52
C SER A 181 -10.25 0.57 -28.46
N SER A 182 -9.51 1.22 -29.36
CA SER A 182 -8.03 1.21 -29.32
C SER A 182 -7.48 1.72 -27.98
N SER A 183 -8.22 2.61 -27.32
CA SER A 183 -7.87 3.12 -26.00
C SER A 183 -8.07 2.10 -24.88
N ALA A 184 -8.87 1.06 -25.09
CA ALA A 184 -9.14 0.05 -24.07
C ALA A 184 -7.93 -0.87 -23.82
N ILE A 185 -6.96 -0.91 -24.73
CA ILE A 185 -5.77 -1.75 -24.63
C ILE A 185 -4.63 -0.86 -24.13
N LEU A 186 -4.13 -1.13 -22.92
CA LEU A 186 -3.09 -0.33 -22.28
C LEU A 186 -1.92 -1.21 -21.83
N TRP A 187 -0.75 -0.58 -21.77
CA TRP A 187 0.42 -1.15 -21.12
C TRP A 187 0.65 -0.42 -19.79
N LEU A 188 0.74 -1.20 -18.71
CA LEU A 188 0.88 -0.72 -17.33
C LEU A 188 2.15 -1.28 -16.69
N SER A 189 2.67 -0.59 -15.69
CA SER A 189 3.69 -1.19 -14.82
C SER A 189 3.06 -2.27 -13.92
N PRO A 190 3.83 -3.22 -13.39
CA PRO A 190 3.31 -4.29 -12.54
C PRO A 190 2.50 -3.77 -11.34
N ALA A 191 2.96 -2.69 -10.70
CA ALA A 191 2.28 -2.09 -9.55
C ALA A 191 0.97 -1.37 -9.96
N GLN A 192 0.95 -0.67 -11.10
CA GLN A 192 -0.29 -0.08 -11.64
C GLN A 192 -1.32 -1.16 -11.99
N LEU A 193 -0.87 -2.25 -12.61
CA LEU A 193 -1.74 -3.38 -12.96
C LEU A 193 -2.35 -4.00 -11.70
N ALA A 194 -1.54 -4.26 -10.67
CA ALA A 194 -2.02 -4.85 -9.42
C ALA A 194 -3.14 -4.03 -8.77
N ILE A 195 -2.98 -2.70 -8.75
CA ILE A 195 -3.98 -1.78 -8.18
C ILE A 195 -5.28 -1.77 -9.02
N VAL A 196 -5.16 -1.74 -10.34
CA VAL A 196 -6.32 -1.78 -11.26
C VAL A 196 -7.07 -3.12 -11.17
N GLU A 197 -6.35 -4.24 -11.09
CA GLU A 197 -6.96 -5.57 -10.91
C GLU A 197 -7.63 -5.71 -9.54
N GLN A 198 -7.11 -5.02 -8.51
CA GLN A 198 -7.76 -4.94 -7.20
C GLN A 198 -9.09 -4.19 -7.25
N ASP A 199 -9.18 -3.06 -7.94
CA ASP A 199 -10.45 -2.33 -8.11
C ASP A 199 -11.51 -3.18 -8.83
N LEU A 200 -11.09 -3.92 -9.86
CA LEU A 200 -11.96 -4.83 -10.60
C LEU A 200 -12.39 -6.03 -9.74
N ALA A 201 -11.51 -6.53 -8.87
CA ALA A 201 -11.88 -7.56 -7.91
C ALA A 201 -12.87 -7.04 -6.85
N GLU A 202 -12.73 -5.77 -6.42
CA GLU A 202 -13.70 -5.13 -5.52
C GLU A 202 -15.05 -4.92 -6.22
N MET A 203 -15.06 -4.60 -7.51
CA MET A 203 -16.27 -4.56 -8.32
C MET A 203 -16.98 -5.92 -8.36
N ASP A 204 -16.26 -7.04 -8.51
CA ASP A 204 -16.86 -8.38 -8.48
C ASP A 204 -17.61 -8.63 -7.15
N ILE A 205 -17.13 -8.05 -6.05
CA ILE A 205 -17.71 -8.20 -4.71
C ILE A 205 -18.89 -7.25 -4.50
N THR A 206 -18.71 -5.98 -4.86
CA THR A 206 -19.68 -4.90 -4.59
C THR A 206 -20.76 -4.78 -5.67
N LEU A 207 -20.51 -5.35 -6.85
CA LEU A 207 -21.30 -5.23 -8.08
C LEU A 207 -21.53 -3.76 -8.51
N ASN A 208 -20.64 -2.85 -8.09
CA ASN A 208 -20.74 -1.42 -8.38
C ASN A 208 -19.89 -1.02 -9.58
N SER A 209 -20.36 -1.37 -10.78
CA SER A 209 -19.66 -1.10 -12.03
C SER A 209 -19.51 0.39 -12.35
N GLU A 210 -20.45 1.25 -11.93
CA GLU A 210 -20.41 2.69 -12.20
C GLU A 210 -19.28 3.38 -11.44
N LEU A 211 -19.13 3.10 -10.15
CA LEU A 211 -18.02 3.63 -9.35
C LEU A 211 -16.67 3.14 -9.89
N THR A 212 -16.56 1.83 -10.16
CA THR A 212 -15.33 1.24 -10.68
C THR A 212 -14.96 1.80 -12.05
N ALA A 213 -15.92 2.06 -12.93
CA ALA A 213 -15.68 2.71 -14.22
C ALA A 213 -15.06 4.09 -14.05
N TRP A 214 -15.57 4.89 -13.10
CA TRP A 214 -15.05 6.23 -12.82
C TRP A 214 -13.63 6.18 -12.24
N VAL A 215 -13.39 5.31 -11.25
CA VAL A 215 -12.06 5.12 -10.64
C VAL A 215 -11.03 4.67 -11.68
N LEU A 216 -11.39 3.71 -12.54
CA LEU A 216 -10.51 3.24 -13.62
C LEU A 216 -10.26 4.32 -14.66
N ALA A 217 -11.27 5.10 -15.04
CA ALA A 217 -11.08 6.18 -16.00
C ALA A 217 -10.04 7.20 -15.51
N ASP A 218 -10.10 7.58 -14.23
CA ASP A 218 -9.11 8.46 -13.59
C ASP A 218 -7.71 7.82 -13.58
N ARG A 219 -7.57 6.61 -13.02
CA ARG A 219 -6.28 5.92 -12.88
C ARG A 219 -5.62 5.64 -14.24
N LEU A 220 -6.38 5.15 -15.21
CA LEU A 220 -5.88 4.87 -16.55
C LEU A 220 -5.55 6.15 -17.32
N GLY A 221 -6.29 7.24 -17.07
CA GLY A 221 -5.96 8.56 -17.61
C GLY A 221 -4.58 9.03 -17.14
N ARG A 222 -4.31 8.90 -15.84
CA ARG A 222 -3.00 9.22 -15.24
C ARG A 222 -1.90 8.28 -15.73
N ALA A 223 -2.15 6.97 -15.74
CA ALA A 223 -1.23 5.96 -16.26
C ALA A 223 -0.79 6.27 -17.70
N ARG A 224 -1.72 6.60 -18.60
CA ARG A 224 -1.38 6.93 -20.00
C ARG A 224 -0.44 8.13 -20.10
N PHE A 225 -0.72 9.17 -19.32
CA PHE A 225 0.10 10.38 -19.33
C PHE A 225 1.53 10.11 -18.85
N VAL A 226 1.67 9.31 -17.79
CA VAL A 226 2.96 9.00 -17.19
C VAL A 226 3.73 7.95 -17.99
N ASN A 227 3.05 6.91 -18.47
CA ASN A 227 3.65 5.81 -19.22
C ASN A 227 4.06 6.24 -20.64
N GLY A 228 3.42 7.26 -21.21
CA GLY A 228 3.86 7.88 -22.47
C GLY A 228 5.26 8.52 -22.42
N ARG A 229 5.90 8.60 -21.25
CA ARG A 229 7.30 9.02 -21.13
C ARG A 229 8.29 7.93 -21.56
N PHE A 230 7.85 6.68 -21.66
CA PHE A 230 8.68 5.53 -22.05
C PHE A 230 8.60 5.19 -23.54
N SER A 231 7.70 5.83 -24.30
CA SER A 231 7.46 5.57 -25.73
C SER A 231 8.21 6.50 -26.67
#